data_AF-A0A2G4DSN4-F1
#
_entry.id   AF-A0A2G4DSN4-F1
#
_cell.length_a   1.000
_cell.length_b   1.000
_cell.length_c   1.000
_cell.angle_alpha   90.00
_cell.angle_beta   90.00
_cell.angle_gamma   90.00
#
_symmetry.space_group_name_H-M   'P 1'
#
loop_
_entity.id
_entity.type
_entity.pdbx_description
1 polymer ?
#
loop_
_entity_poly.entity_id
_entity_poly.type
_entity_poly.pdbx_seq_one_letter_code
_entity_poly.pdbx_strand_id
1 'polypeptide(L)'
;MDKNKRNGIKGSNMESMAGDQDPVFGIDGQVLGRRARVFTELGAGTDQKFYLITNGEHRTPSPFPSSISRHLANGKPDPDFNNGETLILPGLTDQPGLVGGDIRIQGLVFDQRGAVMCVGDTTLEVRELNYHYPAAIRLTSSGALDVDFGDRGRVVYPTGQPSKVVLFGKD
;
A
#
# COMPACT_ATOMS: atom_id res chain seq x y z
N MET A 1 -31.98 42.07 -26.54
CA MET A 1 -31.02 42.36 -27.63
C MET A 1 -29.96 43.26 -27.04
N ASP A 2 -28.65 43.01 -27.10
CA ASP A 2 -27.92 42.04 -27.91
C ASP A 2 -26.59 41.63 -27.23
N LYS A 3 -26.13 40.47 -27.68
CA LYS A 3 -25.06 39.56 -27.28
C LYS A 3 -23.65 40.15 -27.48
N ASN A 4 -22.69 39.45 -26.86
CA ASN A 4 -21.36 39.14 -27.40
C ASN A 4 -20.55 40.30 -27.99
N LYS A 5 -19.48 40.70 -27.29
CA LYS A 5 -18.14 40.71 -27.89
C LYS A 5 -17.10 40.20 -26.91
N ARG A 6 -16.89 38.87 -26.95
CA ARG A 6 -15.57 38.26 -26.75
C ARG A 6 -14.61 38.96 -27.71
N ASN A 7 -13.66 39.74 -27.20
CA ASN A 7 -12.54 40.23 -28.00
C ASN A 7 -11.25 40.07 -27.19
N GLY A 8 -10.64 38.90 -27.38
CA GLY A 8 -9.20 38.75 -27.55
C GLY A 8 -8.28 39.23 -26.44
N ILE A 9 -7.95 38.32 -25.52
CA ILE A 9 -6.55 38.13 -25.17
C ILE A 9 -6.20 36.69 -25.59
N LYS A 10 -5.64 36.57 -26.79
CA LYS A 10 -4.74 35.45 -27.12
C LYS A 10 -3.38 35.82 -26.52
N GLY A 11 -2.99 35.12 -25.47
CA GLY A 11 -1.70 35.27 -24.79
C GLY A 11 -1.87 34.65 -23.41
N SER A 12 -1.05 33.74 -22.93
CA SER A 12 0.25 33.21 -23.37
C SER A 12 0.34 31.78 -22.84
N ASN A 13 1.33 30.99 -23.25
CA ASN A 13 1.74 29.82 -22.49
C ASN A 13 1.95 30.25 -21.04
N MET A 14 1.00 29.99 -20.14
CA MET A 14 1.26 30.04 -18.71
C MET A 14 2.08 28.79 -18.44
N GLU A 15 3.40 28.96 -18.35
CA GLU A 15 4.27 27.92 -17.81
C GLU A 15 3.77 27.59 -16.41
N SER A 16 3.51 26.31 -16.13
CA SER A 16 3.09 25.87 -14.80
C SER A 16 4.15 26.29 -13.78
N MET A 17 3.75 26.91 -12.69
CA MET A 17 4.63 27.27 -11.59
C MET A 17 4.67 26.17 -10.52
N ALA A 18 5.69 26.22 -9.66
CA ALA A 18 5.75 25.34 -8.50
C ALA A 18 4.53 25.54 -7.59
N GLY A 19 3.81 24.46 -7.30
CA GLY A 19 2.58 24.49 -6.51
C GLY A 19 1.30 24.58 -7.34
N ASP A 20 1.38 24.78 -8.66
CA ASP A 20 0.22 24.62 -9.54
C ASP A 20 -0.24 23.16 -9.55
N GLN A 21 -1.53 22.96 -9.72
CA GLN A 21 -2.09 21.63 -9.94
C GLN A 21 -1.50 21.06 -11.23
N ASP A 22 -0.93 19.85 -11.16
CA ASP A 22 -0.48 19.11 -12.33
C ASP A 22 -1.69 18.41 -12.99
N PRO A 23 -2.27 18.92 -14.09
CA PRO A 23 -3.47 18.33 -14.67
C PRO A 23 -3.22 16.96 -15.31
N VAL A 24 -1.95 16.57 -15.54
CA VAL A 24 -1.61 15.25 -16.08
C VAL A 24 -1.29 14.22 -14.99
N PHE A 25 -1.27 14.64 -13.71
CA PHE A 25 -1.17 13.71 -12.58
C PHE A 25 -2.50 12.98 -12.34
N GLY A 26 -2.52 11.67 -12.54
CA GLY A 26 -3.74 10.87 -12.35
C GLY A 26 -4.91 11.34 -13.23
N ILE A 27 -6.06 11.62 -12.62
CA ILE A 27 -7.25 12.21 -13.26
C ILE A 27 -7.42 13.62 -12.71
N ASP A 28 -7.18 14.63 -13.56
CA ASP A 28 -7.32 16.05 -13.20
C ASP A 28 -6.49 16.41 -11.96
N GLY A 29 -5.23 15.99 -11.90
CA GLY A 29 -4.32 16.26 -10.79
C GLY A 29 -4.52 15.43 -9.54
N GLN A 30 -5.32 14.36 -9.60
CA GLN A 30 -5.64 13.53 -8.44
C GLN A 30 -5.59 12.04 -8.74
N VAL A 31 -5.16 11.27 -7.73
CA VAL A 31 -5.40 9.82 -7.66
C VAL A 31 -6.35 9.56 -6.50
N LEU A 32 -7.52 9.03 -6.81
CA LEU A 32 -8.58 8.77 -5.83
C LEU A 32 -8.50 7.34 -5.31
N GLY A 33 -8.61 7.17 -4.00
CA GLY A 33 -8.68 5.86 -3.35
C GLY A 33 -9.61 5.90 -2.15
N ARG A 34 -10.50 4.91 -2.03
CA ARG A 34 -11.42 4.82 -0.89
C ARG A 34 -10.66 4.40 0.36
N ARG A 35 -10.60 5.27 1.37
CA ARG A 35 -9.88 5.02 2.64
C ARG A 35 -8.41 4.62 2.43
N ALA A 36 -7.78 5.20 1.41
CA ALA A 36 -6.43 4.86 1.04
C ALA A 36 -5.39 5.54 1.96
N ARG A 37 -4.30 4.84 2.22
CA ARG A 37 -3.04 5.40 2.71
C ARG A 37 -2.08 5.50 1.54
N VAL A 38 -1.25 6.54 1.54
CA VAL A 38 -0.24 6.76 0.51
C VAL A 38 1.15 6.58 1.12
N PHE A 39 1.98 5.77 0.47
CA PHE A 39 3.38 5.57 0.82
C PHE A 39 4.25 5.90 -0.39
N THR A 40 5.33 6.64 -0.19
CA THR A 40 6.26 7.01 -1.26
C THR A 40 7.51 6.15 -1.18
N GLU A 41 7.92 5.61 -2.32
CA GLU A 41 9.24 5.01 -2.47
C GLU A 41 10.22 6.11 -2.88
N LEU A 42 11.09 6.50 -1.93
CA LEU A 42 12.15 7.48 -2.19
C LEU A 42 13.40 6.74 -2.66
N GLY A 43 13.34 6.19 -3.87
CA GLY A 43 14.54 5.74 -4.57
C GLY A 43 15.39 6.96 -4.97
N ALA A 44 16.72 6.82 -5.00
CA ALA A 44 17.64 7.89 -5.41
C ALA A 44 17.60 8.24 -6.92
N GLY A 45 16.54 7.84 -7.63
CA GLY A 45 16.33 8.07 -9.07
C GLY A 45 15.14 8.98 -9.38
N THR A 46 14.96 9.33 -10.67
CA THR A 46 13.89 10.21 -11.15
C THR A 46 12.51 9.55 -11.23
N ASP A 47 12.44 8.22 -11.12
CA ASP A 47 11.21 7.46 -11.22
C ASP A 47 10.55 7.32 -9.85
N GLN A 48 10.13 8.46 -9.29
CA GLN A 48 9.34 8.45 -8.05
C GLN A 48 8.10 7.57 -8.25
N LYS A 49 7.95 6.59 -7.35
CA LYS A 49 6.75 5.75 -7.29
C LYS A 49 6.04 5.97 -5.97
N PHE A 50 4.73 5.77 -5.98
CA PHE A 50 3.96 5.76 -4.77
C PHE A 50 2.93 4.63 -4.77
N TYR A 51 2.57 4.22 -3.57
CA TYR A 51 1.69 3.09 -3.32
C TYR A 51 0.42 3.60 -2.68
N LEU A 52 -0.73 3.22 -3.24
CA LEU A 52 -2.03 3.39 -2.61
C LEU A 52 -2.40 2.09 -1.92
N ILE A 53 -2.79 2.18 -0.65
CA ILE A 53 -3.19 1.02 0.12
C ILE A 53 -4.56 1.27 0.73
N THR A 54 -5.54 0.42 0.41
CA THR A 54 -6.79 0.37 1.15
C THR A 54 -6.66 -0.67 2.25
N ASN A 55 -7.03 -0.32 3.47
CA ASN A 55 -7.03 -1.29 4.57
C ASN A 55 -8.38 -1.96 4.70
N GLY A 56 -8.33 -3.28 4.92
CA GLY A 56 -9.52 -4.06 5.17
C GLY A 56 -10.08 -3.90 6.58
N GLU A 57 -11.32 -4.36 6.75
CA GLU A 57 -11.98 -4.40 8.06
C GLU A 57 -11.63 -5.69 8.81
N HIS A 58 -11.55 -5.62 10.15
CA HIS A 58 -11.38 -6.79 11.01
C HIS A 58 -12.70 -7.59 11.12
N ARG A 59 -13.19 -8.12 10.00
CA ARG A 59 -14.33 -9.05 9.95
C ARG A 59 -13.99 -10.17 8.99
N THR A 60 -14.51 -11.37 9.26
CA THR A 60 -14.32 -12.54 8.39
C THR A 60 -15.66 -13.18 8.04
N PRO A 61 -16.01 -13.28 6.74
CA PRO A 61 -15.31 -12.69 5.59
C PRO A 61 -15.38 -11.15 5.61
N SER A 62 -14.28 -10.49 5.26
CA SER A 62 -14.27 -9.03 5.09
C SER A 62 -14.83 -8.71 3.71
N PRO A 63 -15.89 -7.89 3.59
CA PRO A 63 -16.32 -7.39 2.29
C PRO A 63 -15.32 -6.40 1.67
N PHE A 64 -14.30 -5.99 2.42
CA PHE A 64 -13.30 -5.03 2.01
C PHE A 64 -11.91 -5.58 2.36
N PRO A 65 -11.30 -6.44 1.52
CA PRO A 65 -9.92 -6.87 1.74
C PRO A 65 -8.94 -5.70 1.67
N SER A 66 -7.79 -5.84 2.32
CA SER A 66 -6.70 -4.90 2.07
C SER A 66 -6.24 -5.01 0.62
N SER A 67 -5.88 -3.90 0.00
CA SER A 67 -5.43 -3.89 -1.39
C SER A 67 -4.32 -2.87 -1.59
N ILE A 68 -3.50 -3.08 -2.62
CA ILE A 68 -2.37 -2.22 -2.95
C ILE A 68 -2.28 -1.98 -4.46
N SER A 69 -2.02 -0.75 -4.85
CA SER A 69 -1.62 -0.38 -6.23
C SER A 69 -0.35 0.45 -6.19
N ARG A 70 0.49 0.33 -7.22
CA ARG A 70 1.66 1.18 -7.42
C ARG A 70 1.41 2.13 -8.57
N HIS A 71 1.85 3.37 -8.42
CA HIS A 71 1.69 4.45 -9.38
C HIS A 71 3.03 5.10 -9.68
N LEU A 72 3.17 5.56 -10.92
CA LEU A 72 4.31 6.34 -11.42
C LEU A 72 4.22 7.79 -10.90
N ALA A 73 5.28 8.57 -11.10
CA ALA A 73 5.35 9.97 -10.68
C ALA A 73 4.21 10.84 -11.25
N ASN A 74 3.70 10.51 -12.44
CA ASN A 74 2.55 11.16 -13.09
C ASN A 74 1.19 10.62 -12.61
N GLY A 75 1.15 9.84 -11.53
CA GLY A 75 -0.06 9.28 -10.95
C GLY A 75 -0.73 8.14 -11.74
N LYS A 76 -0.23 7.80 -12.92
CA LYS A 76 -0.75 6.64 -13.68
C LYS A 76 -0.37 5.34 -12.97
N PRO A 77 -1.19 4.28 -13.05
CA PRO A 77 -0.80 2.98 -12.54
C PRO A 77 0.51 2.49 -13.17
N ASP A 78 1.37 1.86 -12.38
CA ASP A 78 2.65 1.33 -12.82
C ASP A 78 2.42 -0.05 -13.48
N PRO A 79 2.60 -0.19 -14.81
CA PRO A 79 2.39 -1.47 -15.50
C PRO A 79 3.34 -2.58 -15.02
N ASP A 80 4.48 -2.23 -14.42
CA ASP A 80 5.44 -3.21 -13.91
C ASP A 80 5.03 -3.79 -12.55
N PHE A 81 3.95 -3.28 -11.95
CA PHE A 81 3.42 -3.79 -10.69
C PHE A 81 2.03 -4.35 -10.89
N ASN A 82 1.87 -5.67 -10.75
CA ASN A 82 0.59 -6.35 -10.93
C ASN A 82 -0.12 -5.93 -12.22
N ASN A 83 0.65 -5.73 -13.31
CA ASN A 83 0.17 -5.26 -14.61
C ASN A 83 -0.58 -3.90 -14.57
N GLY A 84 -0.27 -3.03 -13.60
CA GLY A 84 -0.96 -1.76 -13.40
C GLY A 84 -2.30 -1.88 -12.68
N GLU A 85 -2.68 -3.08 -12.25
CA GLU A 85 -3.94 -3.33 -11.56
C GLU A 85 -3.80 -3.27 -10.04
N THR A 86 -4.90 -3.01 -9.36
CA THR A 86 -4.94 -3.12 -7.89
C THR A 86 -4.83 -4.59 -7.48
N LEU A 87 -3.85 -4.90 -6.64
CA LEU A 87 -3.69 -6.22 -6.05
C LEU A 87 -4.53 -6.34 -4.78
N ILE A 88 -5.42 -7.33 -4.73
CA ILE A 88 -6.09 -7.73 -3.49
C ILE A 88 -5.12 -8.56 -2.65
N LEU A 89 -4.84 -8.10 -1.44
CA LEU A 89 -3.94 -8.81 -0.54
C LEU A 89 -4.66 -10.00 0.09
N PRO A 90 -4.02 -11.17 0.18
CA PRO A 90 -4.61 -12.33 0.83
C PRO A 90 -4.77 -12.07 2.33
N GLY A 91 -5.93 -12.45 2.87
CA GLY A 91 -6.12 -12.56 4.32
C GLY A 91 -5.31 -13.71 4.92
N LEU A 92 -5.50 -13.92 6.23
CA LEU A 92 -4.82 -14.96 7.02
C LEU A 92 -5.72 -16.15 7.39
N THR A 93 -6.93 -16.20 6.82
CA THR A 93 -8.01 -17.11 7.23
C THR A 93 -7.78 -18.59 6.91
N ASP A 94 -6.80 -18.90 6.08
CA ASP A 94 -6.41 -20.27 5.74
C ASP A 94 -5.27 -20.80 6.64
N GLN A 95 -4.85 -20.04 7.66
CA GLN A 95 -3.86 -20.50 8.63
C GLN A 95 -4.54 -21.23 9.81
N PRO A 96 -4.02 -22.40 10.23
CA PRO A 96 -4.60 -23.17 11.33
C PRO A 96 -4.71 -22.38 12.63
N GLY A 97 -5.87 -22.45 13.29
CA GLY A 97 -6.12 -21.82 14.59
C GLY A 97 -6.40 -20.31 14.51
N LEU A 98 -6.58 -19.76 13.31
CA LEU A 98 -6.90 -18.35 13.11
C LEU A 98 -8.36 -18.17 12.69
N VAL A 99 -9.13 -17.44 13.49
CA VAL A 99 -10.43 -16.88 13.11
C VAL A 99 -10.24 -15.36 13.12
N GLY A 100 -10.01 -14.76 11.95
CA GLY A 100 -9.56 -13.37 11.88
C GLY A 100 -9.05 -12.92 10.51
N GLY A 101 -9.32 -11.65 10.20
CA GLY A 101 -9.33 -11.05 8.86
C GLY A 101 -8.03 -10.41 8.38
N ASP A 102 -8.20 -9.63 7.31
CA ASP A 102 -7.14 -8.98 6.54
C ASP A 102 -6.08 -8.29 7.41
N ILE A 103 -4.88 -8.15 6.87
CA ILE A 103 -3.84 -7.36 7.52
C ILE A 103 -4.13 -5.88 7.26
N ARG A 104 -4.29 -5.08 8.32
CA ARG A 104 -4.29 -3.62 8.19
C ARG A 104 -2.85 -3.15 7.99
N ILE A 105 -2.53 -2.73 6.78
CA ILE A 105 -1.20 -2.25 6.45
C ILE A 105 -0.97 -0.87 7.07
N GLN A 106 0.10 -0.78 7.84
CA GLN A 106 0.50 0.42 8.55
C GLN A 106 1.80 1.02 8.00
N GLY A 107 2.63 0.20 7.36
CA GLY A 107 3.88 0.62 6.73
C GLY A 107 4.30 -0.27 5.57
N LEU A 108 5.21 0.25 4.77
CA LEU A 108 5.95 -0.49 3.74
C LEU A 108 7.44 -0.47 4.07
N VAL A 109 8.10 -1.60 3.83
CA VAL A 109 9.56 -1.73 3.88
C VAL A 109 10.02 -2.24 2.53
N PHE A 110 11.05 -1.62 1.97
CA PHE A 110 11.60 -1.98 0.65
C PHE A 110 12.94 -2.67 0.82
N ASP A 111 13.21 -3.71 0.02
CA ASP A 111 14.56 -4.26 -0.11
C ASP A 111 15.32 -3.65 -1.29
N GLN A 112 16.62 -3.94 -1.40
CA GLN A 112 17.48 -3.43 -2.48
C GLN A 112 17.09 -3.90 -3.88
N ARG A 113 16.26 -4.94 -3.99
CA ARG A 113 15.75 -5.50 -5.25
C ARG A 113 14.35 -4.96 -5.58
N GLY A 114 13.80 -4.08 -4.75
CA GLY A 114 12.48 -3.48 -4.90
C GLY A 114 11.33 -4.35 -4.39
N ALA A 115 11.61 -5.45 -3.69
CA ALA A 115 10.54 -6.20 -3.04
C ALA A 115 9.93 -5.37 -1.91
N VAL A 116 8.62 -5.51 -1.73
CA VAL A 116 7.84 -4.70 -0.79
C VAL A 116 7.34 -5.61 0.32
N MET A 117 7.72 -5.30 1.55
CA MET A 117 7.13 -5.90 2.73
C MET A 117 6.08 -4.95 3.31
N CYS A 118 4.82 -5.35 3.22
CA CYS A 118 3.69 -4.66 3.83
C CYS A 118 3.60 -5.10 5.28
N VAL A 119 3.83 -4.17 6.21
CA VAL A 119 3.80 -4.44 7.66
C VAL A 119 2.58 -3.80 8.30
N GLY A 120 1.99 -4.49 9.27
CA GLY A 120 0.73 -4.08 9.87
C GLY A 120 0.34 -4.92 11.07
N ASP A 121 -0.96 -4.91 11.36
CA ASP A 121 -1.55 -5.82 12.33
C ASP A 121 -2.77 -6.53 11.77
N THR A 122 -3.06 -7.68 12.36
CA THR A 122 -4.30 -8.44 12.17
C THR A 122 -4.94 -8.66 13.54
N THR A 123 -6.25 -8.86 13.57
CA THR A 123 -6.93 -9.39 14.75
C THR A 123 -7.16 -10.87 14.58
N LEU A 124 -6.69 -11.64 15.55
CA LEU A 124 -6.90 -13.08 15.62
C LEU A 124 -7.70 -13.42 16.88
N GLU A 125 -8.70 -14.27 16.72
CA GLU A 125 -9.41 -14.86 17.85
C GLU A 125 -8.61 -16.04 18.41
N VAL A 126 -8.25 -15.95 19.69
CA VAL A 126 -7.56 -17.01 20.45
C VAL A 126 -8.35 -17.24 21.74
N ARG A 127 -8.90 -18.45 21.91
CA ARG A 127 -9.73 -18.82 23.07
C ARG A 127 -10.87 -17.83 23.30
N GLU A 128 -11.64 -17.55 22.24
CA GLU A 128 -12.81 -16.65 22.28
C GLU A 128 -12.47 -15.17 22.57
N LEU A 129 -11.19 -14.80 22.52
CA LEU A 129 -10.72 -13.43 22.73
C LEU A 129 -9.98 -12.91 21.50
N ASN A 130 -10.26 -11.67 21.13
CA ASN A 130 -9.61 -10.99 20.01
C ASN A 130 -8.29 -10.36 20.45
N TYR A 131 -7.19 -10.73 19.81
CA TYR A 131 -5.87 -10.16 20.03
C TYR A 131 -5.32 -9.54 18.76
N HIS A 132 -4.63 -8.40 18.89
CA HIS A 132 -3.90 -7.78 17.79
C HIS A 132 -2.49 -8.38 17.71
N TYR A 133 -2.14 -8.90 16.54
CA TYR A 133 -0.81 -9.42 16.27
C TYR A 133 -0.16 -8.62 15.17
N PRO A 134 1.14 -8.27 15.30
CA PRO A 134 1.90 -7.80 14.17
C PRO A 134 1.88 -8.86 13.07
N ALA A 135 1.71 -8.42 11.83
CA ALA A 135 1.71 -9.31 10.68
C ALA A 135 2.35 -8.62 9.47
N ALA A 136 2.84 -9.43 8.55
CA ALA A 136 3.47 -8.97 7.32
C ALA A 136 3.05 -9.81 6.12
N ILE A 137 2.94 -9.15 4.97
CA ILE A 137 2.89 -9.76 3.65
C ILE A 137 4.11 -9.28 2.88
N ARG A 138 4.76 -10.16 2.11
CA ARG A 138 5.81 -9.75 1.19
C ARG A 138 5.38 -9.93 -0.26
N LEU A 139 5.63 -8.90 -1.04
CA LEU A 139 5.44 -8.87 -2.48
C LEU A 139 6.81 -8.75 -3.13
N THR A 140 6.97 -9.43 -4.27
CA THR A 140 8.07 -9.22 -5.20
C THR A 140 8.04 -7.80 -5.77
N SER A 141 9.11 -7.38 -6.45
CA SER A 141 9.18 -6.06 -7.08
C SER A 141 8.16 -5.84 -8.20
N SER A 142 7.63 -6.92 -8.78
CA SER A 142 6.54 -6.90 -9.76
C SER A 142 5.14 -6.97 -9.12
N GLY A 143 5.04 -6.97 -7.79
CA GLY A 143 3.76 -7.01 -7.07
C GLY A 143 3.13 -8.39 -6.94
N ALA A 144 3.78 -9.47 -7.38
CA ALA A 144 3.33 -10.82 -7.06
C ALA A 144 3.63 -11.17 -5.60
N LEU A 145 2.79 -11.98 -4.95
CA LEU A 145 3.05 -12.51 -3.60
C LEU A 145 4.35 -13.31 -3.59
N ASP A 146 5.27 -12.98 -2.68
CA ASP A 146 6.52 -13.70 -2.49
C ASP A 146 6.26 -14.97 -1.66
N VAL A 147 5.93 -16.08 -2.32
CA VAL A 147 5.50 -17.32 -1.67
C VAL A 147 6.57 -17.95 -0.76
N ASP A 148 7.84 -17.58 -0.95
CA ASP A 148 8.97 -18.09 -0.16
C ASP A 148 9.13 -17.33 1.17
N PHE A 149 8.40 -16.23 1.37
CA PHE A 149 8.39 -15.48 2.62
C PHE A 149 7.38 -16.06 3.63
N GLY A 150 7.87 -16.67 4.71
CA GLY A 150 7.01 -17.16 5.78
C GLY A 150 6.12 -18.32 5.35
N ASP A 151 4.84 -18.28 5.70
CA ASP A 151 3.82 -19.20 5.18
C ASP A 151 3.13 -18.59 3.96
N ARG A 152 3.63 -18.95 2.78
CA ARG A 152 3.05 -18.57 1.48
C ARG A 152 2.93 -17.05 1.34
N GLY A 153 4.01 -16.33 1.65
CA GLY A 153 4.10 -14.86 1.55
C GLY A 153 3.55 -14.08 2.72
N ARG A 154 3.22 -14.75 3.83
CA ARG A 154 2.59 -14.15 5.01
C ARG A 154 3.27 -14.59 6.29
N VAL A 155 3.33 -13.69 7.26
CA VAL A 155 3.79 -13.98 8.62
C VAL A 155 2.87 -13.29 9.62
N VAL A 156 2.46 -14.03 10.64
CA VAL A 156 1.93 -13.48 11.89
C VAL A 156 3.04 -13.61 12.92
N TYR A 157 3.30 -12.56 13.69
CA TYR A 157 4.27 -12.58 14.78
C TYR A 157 3.53 -12.74 16.11
N PRO A 158 3.47 -13.95 16.70
CA PRO A 158 2.81 -14.16 17.97
C PRO A 158 3.55 -13.35 19.05
N THR A 159 2.86 -12.45 19.72
CA THR A 159 3.40 -11.81 20.92
C THR A 159 3.05 -12.70 22.11
N GLY A 160 4.04 -13.07 22.94
CA GLY A 160 3.81 -13.89 24.14
C GLY A 160 4.58 -15.21 24.23
N GLN A 161 5.34 -15.61 23.21
CA GLN A 161 6.45 -16.54 23.45
C GLN A 161 7.68 -15.73 23.85
N PRO A 162 8.38 -16.08 24.94
CA PRO A 162 9.60 -15.40 25.30
C PRO A 162 10.60 -15.61 24.16
N SER A 163 10.78 -14.57 23.33
CA SER A 163 11.99 -14.48 22.53
C SER A 163 13.15 -14.58 23.52
N LYS A 164 14.12 -15.46 23.27
CA LYS A 164 15.35 -15.48 24.07
C LYS A 164 15.93 -14.08 23.98
N VAL A 165 15.78 -13.29 25.04
CA VAL A 165 16.34 -11.94 25.10
C VAL A 165 17.85 -12.14 25.13
N VAL A 166 18.49 -12.01 23.98
CA VAL A 166 19.95 -11.89 23.92
C VAL A 166 20.24 -10.43 24.23
N LEU A 167 20.47 -10.15 25.52
CA LEU A 167 21.09 -8.90 25.90
C LEU A 167 22.51 -8.92 25.34
N PHE A 168 22.78 -8.13 24.30
CA PHE A 168 24.13 -7.90 23.84
C PHE A 168 24.88 -7.10 24.92
N GLY A 169 25.85 -7.75 25.55
CA GLY A 169 26.96 -7.10 26.25
C GLY A 169 26.71 -6.69 27.70
N LYS A 170 27.31 -7.44 28.61
CA LYS A 170 28.35 -6.93 29.51
C LYS A 170 29.30 -8.09 29.79
N ASP A 171 30.43 -8.09 29.09
CA ASP A 171 31.66 -8.60 29.67
C ASP A 171 32.17 -7.57 30.69
#